data_AF-A0A1M6BFT7-F1
#
_entry.id   AF-A0A1M6BFT7-F1
#
_cell.length_a   1.000
_cell.length_b   1.000
_cell.length_c   1.000
_cell.angle_alpha   90.00
_cell.angle_beta   90.00
_cell.angle_gamma   90.00
#
_symmetry.space_group_name_H-M   'P 1'
#
loop_
_entity.id
_entity.type
_entity.pdbx_description
1 polymer ?
#
loop_
_entity_poly.entity_id
_entity_poly.type
_entity_poly.pdbx_seq_one_letter_code
_entity_poly.pdbx_strand_id
1 'polypeptide(L)'
;MDPSSPYALPESAKQAPQRDPNLVYTDGTHLVVPPIAELPYRCIGTNESMGMERKTETLVVCPRWLNLIRFLFFPLYLIMMLGSTRRCKVSFSYLPQVNHGRQWFYAIVGVLCTINGSLLMYTQWGDWGWKFVLGAFLLSGGLSLILESRLRLRAKESQHGWFFIQGCSLAFLQEVERLESLRGAVVLPSE
;
A
#
# COMPACT_ATOMS: atom_id res chain seq x y z
N MET A 1 -38.41 18.17 -5.62
CA MET A 1 -37.58 18.02 -6.83
C MET A 1 -38.53 17.75 -7.98
N ASP A 2 -38.44 18.57 -9.04
CA ASP A 2 -39.35 18.48 -10.18
C ASP A 2 -39.07 17.19 -10.97
N PRO A 3 -40.03 16.26 -11.10
CA PRO A 3 -39.86 15.00 -11.84
C PRO A 3 -39.81 15.20 -13.37
N SER A 4 -39.97 16.43 -13.84
CA SER A 4 -40.05 16.81 -15.25
C SER A 4 -38.73 17.37 -15.81
N SER A 5 -37.66 17.43 -15.02
CA SER A 5 -36.37 17.94 -15.52
C SER A 5 -35.73 16.95 -16.50
N PRO A 6 -35.50 17.35 -17.77
CA PRO A 6 -34.84 16.50 -18.77
C PRO A 6 -33.36 16.21 -18.45
N TYR A 7 -32.82 16.82 -17.39
CA TYR A 7 -31.47 16.58 -16.86
C TYR A 7 -31.48 15.75 -15.56
N ALA A 8 -32.63 15.22 -15.13
CA ALA A 8 -32.69 14.31 -14.00
C ALA A 8 -31.93 13.02 -14.37
N LEU A 9 -30.75 12.83 -13.80
CA LEU A 9 -30.05 11.54 -13.91
C LEU A 9 -30.99 10.44 -13.43
N PRO A 10 -31.21 9.38 -14.23
CA PRO A 10 -32.07 8.27 -13.84
C PRO A 10 -31.57 7.72 -12.50
N GLU A 11 -32.49 7.38 -11.59
CA GLU A 11 -32.11 6.88 -10.26
C GLU A 11 -31.23 5.62 -10.34
N SER A 12 -31.34 4.86 -11.42
CA SER A 12 -30.46 3.73 -11.76
C SER A 12 -28.99 4.13 -11.98
N ALA A 13 -28.70 5.38 -12.34
CA ALA A 13 -27.33 5.89 -12.46
C ALA A 13 -26.76 6.43 -11.13
N LYS A 14 -27.59 6.58 -10.08
CA LYS A 14 -27.14 7.00 -8.75
C LYS A 14 -26.74 5.83 -7.86
N GLN A 15 -27.17 4.61 -8.17
CA GLN A 15 -26.66 3.42 -7.52
C GLN A 15 -25.29 3.09 -8.12
N ALA A 16 -24.23 3.51 -7.41
CA ALA A 16 -22.94 2.89 -7.59
C ALA A 16 -23.14 1.36 -7.51
N PRO A 17 -22.57 0.57 -8.43
CA PRO A 17 -22.78 -0.88 -8.42
C PRO A 17 -22.50 -1.39 -7.01
N GLN A 18 -23.51 -2.01 -6.38
CA GLN A 18 -23.37 -2.75 -5.12
C GLN A 18 -22.46 -3.94 -5.40
N ARG A 19 -21.16 -3.70 -5.53
CA ARG A 19 -20.15 -4.75 -5.59
C ARG A 19 -20.17 -5.44 -4.25
N ASP A 20 -20.20 -6.76 -4.30
CA ASP A 20 -20.14 -7.63 -3.13
C ASP A 20 -18.99 -7.13 -2.22
N PRO A 21 -19.26 -6.78 -0.95
CA PRO A 21 -18.26 -6.18 -0.05
C PRO A 21 -17.05 -7.09 0.20
N ASN A 22 -17.11 -8.35 -0.23
CA ASN A 22 -16.03 -9.33 -0.13
C ASN A 22 -15.28 -9.56 -1.47
N LEU A 23 -15.64 -8.85 -2.54
CA LEU A 23 -15.03 -9.06 -3.86
C LEU A 23 -13.67 -8.36 -3.95
N VAL A 24 -12.62 -9.12 -4.25
CA VAL A 24 -11.31 -8.60 -4.62
C VAL A 24 -11.26 -8.47 -6.14
N TYR A 25 -10.85 -7.32 -6.65
CA TYR A 25 -10.76 -7.06 -8.08
C TYR A 25 -9.47 -6.32 -8.46
N THR A 26 -9.15 -6.27 -9.75
CA THR A 26 -7.98 -5.55 -10.25
C THR A 26 -8.36 -4.22 -10.90
N ASP A 27 -7.54 -3.19 -10.68
CA ASP A 27 -7.64 -1.89 -11.35
C ASP A 27 -6.27 -1.52 -11.95
N GLY A 28 -6.07 -1.98 -13.19
CA GLY A 28 -4.82 -1.88 -13.92
C GLY A 28 -3.66 -2.55 -13.19
N THR A 29 -2.79 -1.76 -12.56
CA THR A 29 -1.61 -2.24 -11.81
C THR A 29 -1.85 -2.37 -10.30
N HIS A 30 -3.09 -2.16 -9.85
CA HIS A 30 -3.46 -2.19 -8.45
C HIS A 30 -4.42 -3.34 -8.18
N LEU A 31 -4.28 -3.94 -7.01
CA LEU A 31 -5.27 -4.85 -6.45
C LEU A 31 -6.17 -4.06 -5.51
N VAL A 32 -7.48 -4.09 -5.76
CA VAL A 32 -8.46 -3.39 -4.94
C VAL A 32 -9.11 -4.38 -3.97
N VAL A 33 -8.97 -4.10 -2.68
CA VAL A 33 -9.40 -5.02 -1.62
C VAL A 33 -10.24 -4.30 -0.55
N PRO A 34 -11.14 -5.02 0.14
CA PRO A 34 -11.83 -4.50 1.32
C PRO A 34 -10.89 -4.37 2.53
N PRO A 35 -11.32 -3.75 3.66
CA PRO A 35 -10.47 -3.54 4.83
C PRO A 35 -9.89 -4.83 5.45
N ILE A 36 -10.57 -5.95 5.28
CA ILE A 36 -10.12 -7.28 5.70
C ILE A 36 -10.29 -8.18 4.48
N ALA A 37 -9.19 -8.59 3.88
CA ALA A 37 -9.21 -9.34 2.64
C ALA A 37 -8.32 -10.58 2.71
N GLU A 38 -8.85 -11.67 2.20
CA GLU A 38 -8.13 -12.92 2.02
C GLU A 38 -7.80 -13.11 0.55
N LEU A 39 -6.51 -13.03 0.21
CA LEU A 39 -6.06 -13.25 -1.15
C LEU A 39 -6.04 -14.75 -1.50
N PRO A 40 -6.14 -15.10 -2.79
CA PRO A 40 -5.99 -16.47 -3.27
C PRO A 40 -4.70 -17.10 -2.76
N TYR A 41 -4.71 -18.42 -2.56
CA TYR A 41 -3.55 -19.18 -2.09
C TYR A 41 -2.51 -19.38 -3.21
N ARG A 42 -1.92 -18.27 -3.64
CA ARG A 42 -0.89 -18.18 -4.68
C ARG A 42 0.14 -17.11 -4.29
N CYS A 43 1.38 -17.27 -4.75
CA CYS A 43 2.43 -16.27 -4.50
C CYS A 43 2.05 -14.95 -5.15
N ILE A 44 2.00 -13.87 -4.38
CA ILE A 44 1.79 -12.51 -4.90
C ILE A 44 2.90 -12.06 -5.88
N GLY A 45 4.08 -12.70 -5.85
CA GLY A 45 5.22 -12.39 -6.70
C GLY A 45 5.34 -13.29 -7.94
N THR A 46 5.15 -14.61 -7.80
CA THR A 46 5.36 -15.58 -8.90
C THR A 46 4.08 -16.22 -9.43
N ASN A 47 2.94 -16.03 -8.77
CA ASN A 47 1.66 -16.67 -9.09
C ASN A 47 1.64 -18.22 -8.95
N GLU A 48 2.67 -18.81 -8.38
CA GLU A 48 2.74 -20.24 -8.10
C GLU A 48 1.80 -20.62 -6.94
N SER A 49 1.34 -21.88 -6.88
CA SER A 49 0.35 -22.36 -5.90
C SER A 49 0.91 -23.30 -4.82
N MET A 50 2.19 -23.71 -4.91
CA MET A 50 2.72 -24.81 -4.08
C MET A 50 3.37 -24.34 -2.77
N GLY A 51 2.97 -24.98 -1.66
CA GLY A 51 3.76 -25.05 -0.41
C GLY A 51 3.99 -23.74 0.35
N MET A 52 3.09 -22.76 0.25
CA MET A 52 3.36 -21.41 0.77
C MET A 52 2.85 -21.16 2.17
N GLU A 53 3.66 -20.49 2.99
CA GLU A 53 3.18 -19.95 4.25
C GLU A 53 2.22 -18.77 4.01
N ARG A 54 1.08 -18.81 4.70
CA ARG A 54 0.13 -17.69 4.70
C ARG A 54 0.59 -16.66 5.71
N LYS A 55 0.83 -15.44 5.26
CA LYS A 55 1.18 -14.32 6.11
C LYS A 55 0.06 -13.30 6.12
N THR A 56 -0.31 -12.84 7.31
CA THR A 56 -1.24 -11.72 7.47
C THR A 56 -0.41 -10.47 7.74
N GLU A 57 -0.54 -9.45 6.89
CA GLU A 57 0.08 -8.15 7.12
C GLU A 57 -0.99 -7.07 7.26
N THR A 58 -0.74 -6.12 8.17
CA THR A 58 -1.55 -4.91 8.28
C THR A 58 -0.89 -3.82 7.46
N LEU A 59 -1.54 -3.46 6.35
CA LEU A 59 -1.12 -2.37 5.49
C LEU A 59 -1.70 -1.06 6.01
N VAL A 60 -0.87 -0.03 5.99
CA VAL A 60 -1.24 1.32 6.41
C VAL A 60 -1.23 2.22 5.19
N VAL A 61 -2.32 2.94 4.96
CA VAL A 61 -2.38 3.96 3.90
C VAL A 61 -1.79 5.25 4.44
N CYS A 62 -0.66 5.65 3.87
CA CYS A 62 -0.11 6.98 4.09
C CYS A 62 -0.61 7.93 3.00
N PRO A 63 -1.39 8.97 3.34
CA PRO A 63 -1.67 10.07 2.43
C PRO A 63 -0.39 10.66 1.84
N ARG A 64 -0.40 10.97 0.54
CA ARG A 64 0.79 11.51 -0.17
C ARG A 64 1.32 12.79 0.46
N TRP A 65 0.43 13.65 0.97
CA TRP A 65 0.81 14.91 1.62
C TRP A 65 1.57 14.69 2.94
N LEU A 66 1.34 13.58 3.66
CA LEU A 66 2.12 13.24 4.86
C LEU A 66 3.57 12.92 4.53
N ASN A 67 3.87 12.43 3.31
CA ASN A 67 5.26 12.19 2.89
C ASN A 67 6.06 13.50 2.80
N LEU A 68 5.43 14.64 2.50
CA LEU A 68 6.10 15.95 2.52
C LEU A 68 6.44 16.36 3.96
N ILE A 69 5.48 16.19 4.89
CA ILE A 69 5.67 16.49 6.31
C ILE A 69 6.76 15.60 6.92
N ARG A 70 6.87 14.35 6.48
CA ARG A 70 7.92 13.42 6.92
C ARG A 70 9.33 14.02 6.83
N PHE A 71 9.62 14.75 5.76
CA PHE A 71 10.94 15.33 5.52
C PHE A 71 11.17 16.63 6.30
N LEU A 72 10.11 17.42 6.52
CA LEU A 72 10.20 18.73 7.16
C LEU A 72 10.11 18.63 8.69
N PHE A 73 9.26 17.74 9.20
CA PHE A 73 8.92 17.58 10.61
C PHE A 73 8.70 16.11 10.95
N PHE A 74 9.77 15.32 10.97
CA PHE A 74 9.73 13.91 11.34
C PHE A 74 8.98 13.59 12.65
N PRO A 75 9.17 14.33 13.78
CA PRO A 75 8.42 14.04 15.01
C PRO A 75 6.92 14.30 14.85
N LEU A 76 6.53 15.37 14.15
CA LEU A 76 5.12 15.67 13.88
C LEU A 76 4.50 14.58 12.99
N TYR A 77 5.26 14.08 12.01
CA TYR A 77 4.85 12.98 11.16
C TYR A 77 4.51 11.70 11.96
N LEU A 78 5.31 11.35 12.98
CA LEU A 78 5.01 10.20 13.84
C LEU A 78 3.66 10.37 14.57
N ILE A 79 3.38 11.57 15.07
CA ILE A 79 2.11 11.89 15.74
C ILE A 79 0.94 11.82 14.74
N MET A 80 1.09 12.38 13.55
CA MET A 80 0.04 12.35 12.51
C MET A 80 -0.23 10.92 12.01
N MET A 81 0.80 10.08 11.93
CA MET A 81 0.67 8.66 11.61
C MET A 81 -0.17 7.90 12.65
N LEU A 82 -0.13 8.28 13.92
CA LEU A 82 -0.97 7.64 14.93
C LEU A 82 -2.46 7.97 14.74
N GLY A 83 -2.79 9.19 14.30
CA GLY A 83 -4.19 9.65 14.18
C GLY A 83 -4.86 9.44 12.82
N SER A 84 -4.13 9.53 11.71
CA SER A 84 -4.71 9.56 10.36
C SER A 84 -4.70 8.22 9.62
N THR A 85 -4.25 7.13 10.25
CA THR A 85 -3.95 5.90 9.54
C THR A 85 -5.16 5.00 9.34
N ARG A 86 -5.61 4.89 8.09
CA ARG A 86 -6.48 3.79 7.68
C ARG A 86 -5.67 2.52 7.57
N ARG A 87 -6.17 1.44 8.18
CA ARG A 87 -5.51 0.13 8.24
C ARG A 87 -6.32 -0.87 7.44
N CYS A 88 -5.64 -1.70 6.67
CA CYS A 88 -6.19 -2.84 5.95
C CYS A 88 -5.43 -4.09 6.36
N LYS A 89 -6.12 -5.17 6.68
CA LYS A 89 -5.52 -6.47 6.98
C LYS A 89 -5.65 -7.36 5.76
N VAL A 90 -4.52 -7.83 5.24
CA VAL A 90 -4.47 -8.68 4.06
C VAL A 90 -3.72 -9.96 4.37
N SER A 91 -4.37 -11.08 4.12
CA SER A 91 -3.78 -12.41 4.23
C SER A 91 -3.35 -12.87 2.84
N PHE A 92 -2.05 -13.12 2.65
CA PHE A 92 -1.47 -13.50 1.37
C PHE A 92 -0.40 -14.58 1.50
N SER A 93 -0.14 -15.28 0.40
CA SER A 93 0.92 -16.28 0.30
C SER A 93 2.13 -15.71 -0.44
N TYR A 94 3.34 -16.08 -0.02
CA TYR A 94 4.57 -15.54 -0.60
C TYR A 94 5.74 -16.53 -0.53
N LEU A 95 6.56 -16.56 -1.60
CA LEU A 95 7.80 -17.33 -1.64
C LEU A 95 8.99 -16.49 -1.15
N PRO A 96 9.73 -16.90 -0.09
CA PRO A 96 10.87 -16.18 0.49
C PRO A 96 11.82 -15.59 -0.55
N GLN A 97 12.15 -16.37 -1.58
CA GLN A 97 13.24 -16.16 -2.52
C GLN A 97 13.08 -14.94 -3.45
N VAL A 98 11.86 -14.46 -3.69
CA VAL A 98 11.58 -13.57 -4.85
C VAL A 98 11.93 -12.10 -4.61
N ASN A 99 11.94 -11.59 -3.38
CA ASN A 99 12.16 -10.17 -3.08
C ASN A 99 13.38 -9.85 -2.20
N HIS A 100 14.26 -10.81 -1.92
CA HIS A 100 15.43 -10.53 -1.06
C HIS A 100 16.28 -9.38 -1.60
N GLY A 101 16.61 -9.36 -2.90
CA GLY A 101 17.52 -8.37 -3.48
C GLY A 101 17.08 -6.91 -3.27
N ARG A 102 15.80 -6.61 -3.52
CA ARG A 102 15.26 -5.25 -3.37
C ARG A 102 15.22 -4.81 -1.90
N GLN A 103 14.83 -5.72 -1.00
CA GLN A 103 14.78 -5.43 0.44
C GLN A 103 16.17 -5.15 1.00
N TRP A 104 17.16 -5.97 0.62
CA TRP A 104 18.56 -5.78 1.00
C TRP A 104 19.12 -4.45 0.47
N PHE A 105 18.84 -4.11 -0.78
CA PHE A 105 19.28 -2.83 -1.35
C PHE A 105 18.75 -1.63 -0.55
N TYR A 106 17.43 -1.56 -0.29
CA TYR A 106 16.85 -0.48 0.49
C TYR A 106 17.35 -0.46 1.94
N ALA A 107 17.57 -1.62 2.54
CA ALA A 107 18.13 -1.72 3.88
C ALA A 107 19.57 -1.18 3.93
N ILE A 108 20.43 -1.58 2.98
CA ILE A 108 21.83 -1.13 2.90
C ILE A 108 21.89 0.39 2.66
N VAL A 109 21.16 0.89 1.66
CA VAL A 109 21.10 2.33 1.36
C VAL A 109 20.57 3.09 2.56
N GLY A 110 19.52 2.59 3.21
CA GLY A 110 18.95 3.18 4.42
C GLY A 110 19.97 3.27 5.56
N VAL A 111 20.72 2.19 5.82
CA VAL A 111 21.79 2.15 6.83
C VAL A 111 22.89 3.17 6.49
N LEU A 112 23.36 3.21 5.25
CA LEU A 112 24.37 4.18 4.82
C LEU A 112 23.90 5.62 5.00
N CYS A 113 22.64 5.93 4.65
CA CYS A 113 22.05 7.25 4.87
C CYS A 113 21.99 7.61 6.35
N THR A 114 21.58 6.67 7.22
CA THR A 114 21.54 6.92 8.68
C THR A 114 22.92 7.15 9.29
N ILE A 115 23.93 6.40 8.88
CA ILE A 115 25.31 6.56 9.37
C ILE A 115 25.86 7.92 8.95
N ASN A 116 25.75 8.26 7.66
CA ASN A 116 26.25 9.55 7.15
C ASN A 116 25.48 10.73 7.75
N GLY A 117 24.16 10.63 7.91
CA GLY A 117 23.35 11.64 8.56
C GLY A 117 23.75 11.87 10.02
N SER A 118 23.95 10.79 10.78
CA SER A 118 24.41 10.86 12.17
C SER A 118 25.80 11.48 12.29
N LEU A 119 26.72 11.10 11.39
CA LEU A 119 28.08 11.63 11.36
C LEU A 119 28.08 13.14 11.07
N LEU A 120 27.28 13.59 10.09
CA LEU A 120 27.13 15.01 9.78
C LEU A 120 26.61 15.81 10.96
N MET A 121 25.61 15.30 11.67
CA MET A 121 25.08 15.94 12.88
C MET A 121 26.11 15.99 14.01
N TYR A 122 26.89 14.92 14.19
CA TYR A 122 27.93 14.84 15.23
C TYR A 122 29.07 15.85 15.01
N THR A 123 29.50 16.06 13.77
CA THR A 123 30.59 16.99 13.43
C THR A 123 30.25 18.48 13.61
N GLN A 124 29.02 18.81 13.99
CA GLN A 124 28.51 20.19 14.12
C GLN A 124 27.92 20.44 15.51
N TRP A 125 28.42 19.74 16.52
CA TRP A 125 27.92 19.90 17.88
C TRP A 125 28.11 21.35 18.35
N GLY A 126 27.01 22.10 18.46
CA GLY A 126 26.99 23.49 18.92
C GLY A 126 26.49 24.51 17.88
N ASP A 127 26.43 24.16 16.60
CA ASP A 127 25.98 25.09 15.55
C ASP A 127 24.86 24.47 14.70
N TRP A 128 23.69 25.11 14.67
CA TRP A 128 22.49 24.64 13.96
C TRP A 128 22.54 24.99 12.46
N GLY A 129 23.73 24.90 11.87
CA GLY A 129 23.99 25.24 10.48
C GLY A 129 23.34 24.26 9.48
N TRP A 130 23.50 24.55 8.19
CA TRP A 130 22.93 23.77 7.08
C TRP A 130 23.30 22.27 7.11
N LYS A 131 24.47 21.92 7.67
CA LYS A 131 24.93 20.54 7.82
C LYS A 131 24.09 19.75 8.81
N PHE A 132 23.62 20.38 9.90
CA PHE A 132 22.72 19.74 10.86
C PHE A 132 21.39 19.40 10.19
N VAL A 133 20.83 20.35 9.43
CA VAL A 133 19.58 20.16 8.66
C VAL A 133 19.74 19.04 7.62
N LEU A 134 20.84 19.05 6.87
CA LEU A 134 21.14 17.99 5.89
C LEU A 134 21.32 16.62 6.56
N GLY A 135 21.99 16.58 7.72
CA GLY A 135 22.17 15.37 8.51
C GLY A 135 20.84 14.80 9.02
N ALA A 136 19.95 15.65 9.53
CA ALA A 136 18.60 15.26 9.95
C ALA A 136 17.75 14.76 8.78
N PHE A 137 17.87 15.38 7.60
CA PHE A 137 17.20 14.93 6.38
C PHE A 137 17.69 13.55 5.92
N LEU A 138 19.00 13.32 5.91
CA LEU A 138 19.59 12.02 5.57
C LEU A 138 19.21 10.94 6.58
N LEU A 139 19.19 11.27 7.87
CA LEU A 139 18.82 10.35 8.93
C LEU A 139 17.33 9.96 8.84
N SER A 140 16.43 10.93 8.69
CA SER A 140 15.00 10.67 8.53
C SER A 140 14.68 9.91 7.23
N GLY A 141 15.34 10.26 6.13
CA GLY A 141 15.26 9.56 4.85
C GLY A 141 15.75 8.11 4.95
N GLY A 142 16.91 7.89 5.57
CA GLY A 142 17.49 6.57 5.78
C GLY A 142 16.60 5.68 6.65
N LEU A 143 16.10 6.20 7.77
CA LEU A 143 15.16 5.48 8.63
C LEU A 143 13.88 5.11 7.88
N SER A 144 13.38 6.01 7.04
CA SER A 144 12.22 5.77 6.19
C SER A 144 12.46 4.64 5.17
N LEU A 145 13.62 4.60 4.52
CA LEU A 145 13.99 3.52 3.60
C LEU A 145 14.10 2.17 4.32
N ILE A 146 14.65 2.14 5.53
CA ILE A 146 14.72 0.93 6.36
C ILE A 146 13.31 0.43 6.69
N LEU A 147 12.39 1.32 7.07
CA LEU A 147 11.00 0.97 7.35
C LEU A 147 10.28 0.48 6.08
N GLU A 148 10.45 1.15 4.95
CA GLU A 148 9.85 0.76 3.66
C GLU A 148 10.42 -0.56 3.12
N SER A 149 11.68 -0.89 3.42
CA SER A 149 12.31 -2.15 2.98
C SER A 149 11.58 -3.41 3.47
N ARG A 150 10.87 -3.32 4.60
CA ARG A 150 10.13 -4.44 5.19
C ARG A 150 8.80 -4.71 4.51
N LEU A 151 8.22 -3.71 3.85
CA LEU A 151 6.89 -3.80 3.26
C LEU A 151 6.97 -4.42 1.85
N ARG A 152 6.36 -5.60 1.69
CA ARG A 152 6.26 -6.28 0.39
C ARG A 152 5.10 -5.76 -0.44
N LEU A 153 3.98 -5.50 0.23
CA LEU A 153 2.80 -4.86 -0.33
C LEU A 153 2.73 -3.42 0.18
N ARG A 154 2.25 -2.51 -0.67
CA ARG A 154 2.06 -1.10 -0.32
C ARG A 154 0.62 -0.69 -0.63
N ALA A 155 -0.11 -0.27 0.40
CA ALA A 155 -1.41 0.37 0.20
C ALA A 155 -1.16 1.82 -0.21
N LYS A 156 -1.54 2.17 -1.44
CA LYS A 156 -1.29 3.48 -2.04
C LYS A 156 -2.38 4.48 -1.70
N GLU A 157 -3.62 4.03 -1.69
CA GLU A 157 -4.78 4.90 -1.52
C GLU A 157 -5.94 4.13 -0.89
N SER A 158 -6.84 4.87 -0.23
CA SER A 158 -8.12 4.34 0.25
C SER A 158 -9.25 5.25 -0.19
N GLN A 159 -10.18 4.73 -0.97
CA GLN A 159 -11.37 5.43 -1.43
C GLN A 159 -12.61 4.61 -1.07
N HIS A 160 -13.62 5.24 -0.48
CA HIS A 160 -14.92 4.61 -0.20
C HIS A 160 -14.84 3.25 0.56
N GLY A 161 -13.88 3.10 1.48
CA GLY A 161 -13.69 1.85 2.23
C GLY A 161 -12.86 0.78 1.54
N TRP A 162 -12.49 0.99 0.28
CA TRP A 162 -11.61 0.13 -0.50
C TRP A 162 -10.16 0.58 -0.41
N PHE A 163 -9.24 -0.36 -0.56
CA PHE A 163 -7.80 -0.14 -0.50
C PHE A 163 -7.14 -0.55 -1.81
N PHE A 164 -6.34 0.36 -2.38
CA PHE A 164 -5.58 0.13 -3.61
C PHE A 164 -4.17 -0.33 -3.24
N ILE A 165 -3.87 -1.59 -3.49
CA ILE A 165 -2.61 -2.23 -3.14
C ILE A 165 -1.72 -2.35 -4.37
N GLN A 166 -0.45 -1.99 -4.21
CA GLN A 166 0.62 -2.24 -5.17
C GLN A 166 1.61 -3.28 -4.62
N GLY A 167 2.35 -3.92 -5.54
CA GLY A 167 3.41 -4.89 -5.21
C GLY A 167 3.09 -6.32 -5.62
N CYS A 168 1.89 -6.57 -6.15
CA CYS A 168 1.55 -7.83 -6.81
C CYS A 168 2.20 -7.92 -8.19
N SER A 169 2.59 -9.12 -8.61
CA SER A 169 3.06 -9.37 -9.96
C SER A 169 1.92 -9.35 -10.96
N LEU A 170 2.25 -9.04 -12.21
CA LEU A 170 1.27 -8.99 -13.29
C LEU A 170 0.58 -10.34 -13.51
N ALA A 171 1.32 -11.45 -13.39
CA ALA A 171 0.76 -12.80 -13.47
C ALA A 171 -0.27 -13.08 -12.38
N PHE A 172 -0.03 -12.59 -11.15
CA PHE A 172 -0.98 -12.71 -10.06
C PHE A 172 -2.24 -11.87 -10.31
N LEU A 173 -2.08 -10.62 -10.77
CA LEU A 173 -3.21 -9.74 -11.09
C LEU A 173 -4.11 -10.35 -12.18
N GLN A 174 -3.51 -10.87 -13.26
CA GLN A 174 -4.26 -11.55 -14.34
C GLN A 174 -5.02 -12.77 -13.84
N GLU A 175 -4.46 -13.55 -12.92
CA GLU A 175 -5.15 -14.69 -12.34
C GLU A 175 -6.34 -14.26 -11.47
N VAL A 176 -6.20 -13.18 -10.68
CA VAL A 176 -7.31 -12.62 -9.90
C VAL A 176 -8.44 -12.16 -10.83
N GLU A 177 -8.12 -11.43 -11.90
CA GLU A 177 -9.08 -10.98 -12.90
C GLU A 177 -9.79 -12.16 -13.58
N ARG A 178 -9.04 -13.22 -13.89
CA ARG A 178 -9.61 -14.47 -14.40
C ARG A 178 -10.58 -15.10 -13.41
N LEU A 179 -10.21 -15.20 -12.13
CA LEU A 179 -11.09 -15.75 -11.09
C LEU A 179 -12.34 -14.89 -10.88
N GLU A 180 -12.22 -13.57 -10.99
CA GLU A 180 -13.34 -12.64 -10.94
C GLU A 180 -14.30 -12.86 -12.12
N SER A 181 -13.78 -12.99 -13.35
CA SER A 181 -14.59 -13.28 -14.53
C SER A 181 -15.36 -14.61 -14.43
N LEU A 182 -14.72 -15.63 -13.85
CA LEU A 182 -15.35 -16.92 -13.59
C LEU A 182 -16.44 -16.83 -12.52
N ARG A 183 -16.21 -16.05 -11.46
CA ARG A 183 -17.21 -15.85 -10.40
C ARG A 183 -18.41 -15.05 -10.90
N GLY A 184 -18.18 -14.03 -11.74
CA GLY A 184 -19.23 -13.26 -12.40
C GLY A 184 -20.06 -14.09 -13.37
N ALA A 185 -19.44 -15.06 -14.07
CA ALA A 185 -20.14 -15.98 -14.96
C ALA A 185 -21.01 -17.04 -14.22
N VAL A 186 -20.74 -17.28 -12.93
CA VAL A 186 -21.45 -18.27 -12.10
C VAL A 186 -22.66 -17.67 -11.34
N VAL A 187 -22.93 -16.37 -11.50
CA VAL A 187 -24.19 -15.78 -11.03
C VAL A 187 -25.32 -16.27 -11.94
N LEU A 188 -25.84 -17.45 -11.58
CA LEU A 188 -26.98 -18.14 -12.18
C LEU A 188 -28.20 -17.21 -12.28
N PRO A 189 -29.06 -17.40 -13.30
CA PRO A 189 -30.30 -16.64 -13.44
C PRO A 189 -31.10 -16.74 -12.15
N SER A 190 -31.44 -15.58 -11.59
CA SER A 190 -32.38 -15.46 -10.49
C SER A 190 -33.72 -16.06 -10.92
N GLU A 191 -34.08 -17.21 -10.36
CA GLU A 191 -35.46 -17.72 -10.34
C GLU A 191 -36.35 -16.87 -9.43
#